data_AF-A0A7C6D5D9-F1
#
_entry.id   AF-A0A7C6D5D9-F1
#
_cell.length_a   1.000
_cell.length_b   1.000
_cell.length_c   1.000
_cell.angle_alpha   90.00
_cell.angle_beta   90.00
_cell.angle_gamma   90.00
#
_symmetry.space_group_name_H-M   'P 1'
#
loop_
_entity.id
_entity.type
_entity.pdbx_description
1 polymer ?
#
loop_
_entity_poly.entity_id
_entity_poly.type
_entity_poly.pdbx_seq_one_letter_code
_entity_poly.pdbx_strand_id
1 'polypeptide(L)'
;MTQVEKTNRVQREKDSDKMHLKRLLVMVCLCAAAGGVIGFFLMFARDWISENIGIKDEAIQSYLGLISLAVYVAGTIFLFVMAFFQYSRAKKLAVSWNGEDEAVMDAIEKKQNLAMLWNNMLMIFFFLFFALVIGVSGIFELARTIETGIPELSMFRIIAFFGSVPTLLMGVILYIVINKCVFDLQKKLNPEKQGSVYDFQFDKKWEESCDEAQKQMMYKAGYKAFRAGNMACLGFWLISIFGLIFFQTGVFPVVCICAIWLALNISYSRSVIQRERHK
;
A
#
# COMPACT_ATOMS: atom_id res chain seq x y z
N MET A 1 -5.08 36.81 -13.34
CA MET A 1 -5.85 36.06 -12.32
C MET A 1 -6.10 36.97 -11.12
N THR A 2 -7.34 37.39 -10.90
CA THR A 2 -7.71 38.26 -9.77
C THR A 2 -7.63 37.51 -8.44
N GLN A 3 -7.44 38.21 -7.31
CA GLN A 3 -7.38 37.59 -5.98
C GLN A 3 -8.65 36.76 -5.67
N VAL A 4 -9.80 37.18 -6.19
CA VAL A 4 -11.08 36.48 -6.07
C VAL A 4 -11.08 35.14 -6.82
N GLU A 5 -10.50 35.08 -8.02
CA GLU A 5 -10.35 33.83 -8.78
C GLU A 5 -9.44 32.82 -8.08
N LYS A 6 -8.35 33.29 -7.46
CA LYS A 6 -7.44 32.44 -6.68
C LYS A 6 -8.16 31.84 -5.47
N THR A 7 -8.88 32.64 -4.69
CA THR A 7 -9.63 32.18 -3.52
C THR A 7 -10.75 31.21 -3.92
N ASN A 8 -11.48 31.49 -4.99
CA ASN A 8 -12.53 30.60 -5.51
C ASN A 8 -11.99 29.28 -6.07
N ARG A 9 -10.77 29.27 -6.63
CA ARG A 9 -10.10 28.06 -7.09
C ARG A 9 -9.68 27.18 -5.91
N VAL A 10 -9.04 27.77 -4.89
CA VAL A 10 -8.63 27.06 -3.67
C VAL A 10 -9.84 26.47 -2.93
N GLN A 11 -10.95 27.22 -2.85
CA GLN A 11 -12.16 26.74 -2.20
C GLN A 11 -12.80 25.57 -2.97
N ARG A 12 -12.86 25.63 -4.30
CA ARG A 12 -13.36 24.54 -5.15
C ARG A 12 -12.50 23.27 -5.03
N GLU A 13 -11.18 23.42 -5.02
CA GLU A 13 -10.27 22.28 -4.82
C GLU A 13 -10.48 21.64 -3.43
N LYS A 14 -10.63 22.45 -2.38
CA LYS A 14 -10.86 21.95 -1.02
C LYS A 14 -12.19 21.20 -0.88
N ASP A 15 -13.25 21.67 -1.53
CA ASP A 15 -14.55 21.02 -1.47
C ASP A 15 -14.62 19.75 -2.34
N SER A 16 -13.91 19.73 -3.48
CA SER A 16 -13.69 18.52 -4.28
C SER A 16 -12.91 17.46 -3.49
N ASP A 17 -11.79 17.84 -2.86
CA ASP A 17 -10.97 16.93 -2.03
C ASP A 17 -11.80 16.30 -0.89
N LYS A 18 -12.63 17.10 -0.19
CA LYS A 18 -13.53 16.57 0.86
C LYS A 18 -14.53 15.55 0.30
N MET A 19 -15.11 15.81 -0.87
CA MET A 19 -16.05 14.90 -1.49
C MET A 19 -15.39 13.56 -1.85
N HIS A 20 -14.21 13.61 -2.47
CA HIS A 20 -13.44 12.42 -2.83
C HIS A 20 -12.96 11.65 -1.60
N LEU A 21 -12.50 12.36 -0.55
CA LEU A 21 -12.13 11.77 0.73
C LEU A 21 -13.30 11.01 1.39
N LYS A 22 -14.50 11.60 1.38
CA LYS A 22 -15.71 10.93 1.91
C LYS A 22 -16.01 9.64 1.14
N ARG A 23 -15.93 9.65 -0.19
CA ARG A 23 -16.14 8.44 -1.02
C ARG A 23 -15.09 7.38 -0.73
N LEU A 24 -13.83 7.77 -0.61
CA LEU A 24 -12.74 6.86 -0.24
C LEU A 24 -13.00 6.21 1.12
N LEU A 25 -13.39 7.00 2.13
CA LEU A 25 -13.72 6.48 3.46
C LEU A 25 -14.88 5.49 3.45
N VAL A 26 -15.97 5.80 2.72
CA VAL A 26 -17.11 4.88 2.59
C VAL A 26 -16.66 3.56 1.96
N MET A 27 -15.84 3.61 0.92
CA MET A 27 -15.32 2.40 0.26
C MET A 27 -14.41 1.59 1.18
N VAL A 28 -13.53 2.23 1.94
CA VAL A 28 -12.70 1.55 2.94
C VAL A 28 -13.57 0.83 3.97
N CYS A 29 -14.64 1.47 4.46
CA CYS A 29 -15.60 0.83 5.36
C CYS A 29 -16.31 -0.37 4.71
N LEU A 30 -16.70 -0.27 3.43
CA LEU A 30 -17.32 -1.38 2.70
C LEU A 30 -16.35 -2.55 2.50
N CYS A 31 -15.10 -2.28 2.14
CA CYS A 31 -14.06 -3.31 2.01
C CYS A 31 -13.73 -3.95 3.36
N ALA A 32 -13.70 -3.17 4.44
CA ALA A 32 -13.51 -3.70 5.79
C ALA A 32 -14.68 -4.61 6.21
N ALA A 33 -15.92 -4.21 5.93
CA ALA A 33 -17.10 -5.04 6.19
C ALA A 33 -17.09 -6.33 5.36
N ALA A 34 -16.80 -6.25 4.06
CA ALA A 34 -16.68 -7.40 3.18
C ALA A 34 -15.56 -8.36 3.62
N GLY A 35 -14.40 -7.81 3.98
CA GLY A 35 -13.28 -8.57 4.54
C GLY A 35 -13.65 -9.25 5.87
N GLY A 36 -14.40 -8.58 6.73
CA GLY A 36 -14.93 -9.14 7.98
C GLY A 36 -15.89 -10.30 7.75
N VAL A 37 -16.81 -10.18 6.77
CA VAL A 37 -17.74 -11.26 6.41
C VAL A 37 -16.99 -12.46 5.83
N ILE A 38 -16.05 -12.23 4.91
CA ILE A 38 -15.21 -13.30 4.33
C ILE A 38 -14.39 -13.99 5.43
N GLY A 39 -13.78 -13.21 6.32
CA GLY A 39 -13.04 -13.73 7.48
C GLY A 39 -13.92 -14.57 8.41
N PHE A 40 -15.16 -14.14 8.66
CA PHE A 40 -16.14 -14.87 9.46
C PHE A 40 -16.53 -16.20 8.80
N PHE A 41 -16.72 -16.26 7.48
CA PHE A 41 -17.01 -17.53 6.79
C PHE A 41 -15.78 -18.44 6.72
N LEU A 42 -14.58 -17.88 6.53
CA LEU A 42 -13.34 -18.65 6.57
C LEU A 42 -13.06 -19.23 7.97
N MET A 43 -13.62 -18.65 9.04
CA MET A 43 -13.60 -19.23 10.39
C MET A 43 -14.21 -20.61 10.43
N PHE A 44 -15.43 -20.78 9.90
CA PHE A 44 -16.10 -22.07 9.86
C PHE A 44 -15.42 -23.06 8.91
N ALA A 45 -14.73 -22.56 7.87
CA ALA A 45 -13.97 -23.40 6.95
C ALA A 45 -12.63 -23.89 7.52
N ARG A 46 -12.06 -23.18 8.50
CA ARG A 46 -10.77 -23.54 9.13
C ARG A 46 -10.85 -24.83 9.93
N ASP A 47 -11.98 -25.10 10.58
CA ASP A 47 -12.20 -26.36 11.31
C ASP A 47 -12.14 -27.58 10.37
N TRP A 48 -12.34 -27.38 9.06
CA TRP A 48 -12.20 -28.40 8.03
C TRP A 48 -10.78 -28.51 7.44
N ILE A 49 -9.91 -27.52 7.68
CA ILE A 49 -8.58 -27.37 7.03
C ILE A 49 -7.41 -27.54 8.03
N SER A 50 -7.63 -27.40 9.33
CA SER A 50 -6.56 -27.14 10.31
C SER A 50 -5.85 -28.34 10.95
N GLU A 51 -5.59 -29.42 10.21
CA GLU A 51 -4.77 -30.53 10.71
C GLU A 51 -3.24 -30.32 10.58
N ASN A 52 -2.75 -29.39 9.76
CA ASN A 52 -1.35 -29.48 9.29
C ASN A 52 -0.44 -28.25 9.40
N ILE A 53 -0.66 -27.34 10.37
CA ILE A 53 0.27 -26.21 10.56
C ILE A 53 0.69 -26.11 12.02
N GLY A 54 1.77 -26.82 12.33
CA GLY A 54 2.38 -26.86 13.64
C GLY A 54 3.47 -25.80 13.80
N ILE A 55 3.25 -24.86 14.71
CA ILE A 55 4.18 -24.50 15.79
C ILE A 55 3.30 -24.21 16.99
N LYS A 56 3.20 -25.13 17.96
CA LYS A 56 2.27 -25.06 19.11
C LYS A 56 3.00 -24.76 20.41
N ASP A 57 3.84 -23.72 20.42
CA ASP A 57 4.39 -23.20 21.68
C ASP A 57 3.71 -21.88 22.01
N GLU A 58 2.82 -21.92 23.00
CA GLU A 58 1.95 -20.80 23.35
C GLU A 58 2.73 -19.59 23.87
N ALA A 59 3.83 -19.83 24.60
CA ALA A 59 4.67 -18.78 25.17
C ALA A 59 5.44 -18.04 24.07
N ILE A 60 6.07 -18.78 23.16
CA ILE A 60 6.84 -18.22 22.04
C ILE A 60 5.94 -17.35 21.15
N GLN A 61 4.74 -17.80 20.82
CA GLN A 61 3.79 -17.05 19.99
C GLN A 61 3.32 -15.74 20.65
N SER A 62 3.10 -15.71 21.96
CA SER A 62 2.66 -14.49 22.66
C SER A 62 3.73 -13.39 22.65
N TYR A 63 4.99 -13.74 22.94
CA TYR A 63 6.09 -12.77 22.86
C TYR A 63 6.38 -12.34 21.42
N LEU A 64 6.32 -13.27 20.46
CA LEU A 64 6.47 -12.94 19.03
C LEU A 64 5.38 -11.99 18.54
N GLY A 65 4.14 -12.11 19.03
CA GLY A 65 3.05 -11.19 18.68
C GLY A 65 3.33 -9.75 19.11
N LEU A 66 3.80 -9.55 20.35
CA LEU A 66 4.17 -8.23 20.86
C LEU A 66 5.40 -7.65 20.16
N ILE A 67 6.44 -8.46 19.94
CA ILE A 67 7.64 -8.03 19.21
C ILE A 67 7.25 -7.64 17.78
N SER A 68 6.40 -8.43 17.13
CA SER A 68 5.92 -8.13 15.78
C SER A 68 5.12 -6.83 15.74
N LEU A 69 4.26 -6.56 16.74
CA LEU A 69 3.55 -5.29 16.85
C LEU A 69 4.51 -4.11 17.09
N ALA A 70 5.51 -4.27 17.96
CA ALA A 70 6.49 -3.22 18.22
C ALA A 70 7.32 -2.88 16.98
N VAL A 71 7.80 -3.91 16.26
CA VAL A 71 8.51 -3.75 14.97
C VAL A 71 7.58 -3.13 13.93
N TYR A 72 6.31 -3.52 13.89
CA TYR A 72 5.32 -2.96 12.98
C TYR A 72 5.16 -1.45 13.20
N VAL A 73 4.93 -1.02 14.45
CA VAL A 73 4.80 0.40 14.80
C VAL A 73 6.10 1.16 14.49
N ALA A 74 7.25 0.65 14.95
CA ALA A 74 8.55 1.30 14.76
C ALA A 74 8.91 1.44 13.28
N GLY A 75 8.71 0.38 12.48
CA GLY A 75 9.00 0.39 11.05
C GLY A 75 8.08 1.31 10.27
N THR A 76 6.80 1.38 10.63
CA THR A 76 5.84 2.33 10.05
C THR A 76 6.28 3.78 10.29
N ILE A 77 6.67 4.10 11.53
CA ILE A 77 7.18 5.43 11.89
C ILE A 77 8.46 5.74 11.13
N PHE A 78 9.42 4.80 11.11
CA PHE A 78 10.70 4.98 10.42
C PHE A 78 10.52 5.25 8.93
N LEU A 79 9.74 4.43 8.22
CA LEU A 79 9.51 4.59 6.78
C LEU A 79 8.78 5.90 6.48
N PHE A 80 7.81 6.29 7.31
CA PHE A 80 7.15 7.59 7.19
C PHE A 80 8.13 8.76 7.39
N VAL A 81 8.98 8.72 8.42
CA VAL A 81 9.98 9.76 8.68
C VAL A 81 10.95 9.87 7.50
N MET A 82 11.40 8.74 6.92
CA MET A 82 12.27 8.75 5.74
C MET A 82 11.58 9.35 4.51
N ALA A 83 10.32 8.99 4.25
CA ALA A 83 9.52 9.58 3.17
C ALA A 83 9.33 11.09 3.36
N PHE A 84 8.95 11.50 4.58
CA PHE A 84 8.72 12.89 4.93
C PHE A 84 10.00 13.73 4.90
N PHE A 85 11.13 13.15 5.28
CA PHE A 85 12.43 13.79 5.22
C PHE A 85 12.81 14.14 3.76
N GLN A 86 12.64 13.19 2.83
CA GLN A 86 12.92 13.45 1.42
C GLN A 86 11.96 14.46 0.82
N TYR A 87 10.67 14.38 1.16
CA TYR A 87 9.68 15.40 0.79
C TYR A 87 10.07 16.79 1.32
N SER A 88 10.49 16.89 2.58
CA SER A 88 10.90 18.16 3.18
C SER A 88 12.10 18.77 2.48
N ARG A 89 13.06 17.94 2.03
CA ARG A 89 14.18 18.40 1.20
C ARG A 89 13.74 18.88 -0.17
N ALA A 90 12.83 18.15 -0.84
CA ALA A 90 12.25 18.59 -2.10
C ALA A 90 11.54 19.94 -1.94
N LYS A 91 10.73 20.09 -0.90
CA LYS A 91 10.02 21.33 -0.58
C LYS A 91 10.97 22.49 -0.31
N LYS A 92 12.08 22.27 0.40
CA LYS A 92 13.09 23.31 0.65
C LYS A 92 13.77 23.76 -0.65
N LEU A 93 14.15 22.83 -1.52
CA LEU A 93 14.72 23.17 -2.83
C LEU A 93 13.70 23.88 -3.74
N ALA A 94 12.43 23.49 -3.68
CA ALA A 94 11.36 24.12 -4.46
C ALA A 94 11.15 25.60 -4.11
N VAL A 95 11.45 26.02 -2.87
CA VAL A 95 11.37 27.43 -2.46
C VAL A 95 12.52 28.25 -3.05
N SER A 96 13.69 27.63 -3.25
CA SER A 96 14.86 28.30 -3.84
C SER A 96 14.87 28.29 -5.37
N TRP A 97 13.89 27.63 -5.99
CA TRP A 97 13.81 27.54 -7.44
C TRP A 97 13.33 28.86 -8.04
N ASN A 98 14.09 29.37 -9.01
CA ASN A 98 13.82 30.65 -9.66
C ASN A 98 12.83 30.53 -10.85
N GLY A 99 12.36 29.32 -11.16
CA GLY A 99 11.41 29.05 -12.24
C GLY A 99 12.04 28.62 -13.57
N GLU A 100 13.35 28.78 -13.74
CA GLU A 100 14.05 28.51 -14.99
C GLU A 100 15.23 27.54 -14.85
N ASP A 101 15.76 27.35 -13.64
CA ASP A 101 16.87 26.43 -13.39
C ASP A 101 16.42 24.96 -13.46
N GLU A 102 16.72 24.33 -14.60
CA GLU A 102 16.39 22.93 -14.89
C GLU A 102 17.14 21.95 -13.98
N ALA A 103 18.39 22.25 -13.59
CA ALA A 103 19.17 21.37 -12.71
C ALA A 103 18.58 21.34 -11.29
N VAL A 104 18.05 22.48 -10.82
CA VAL A 104 17.32 22.54 -9.55
C VAL A 104 15.98 21.80 -9.66
N MET A 105 15.28 21.90 -10.79
CA MET A 105 14.04 21.15 -11.04
C MET A 105 14.27 19.64 -11.01
N ASP A 106 15.29 19.15 -11.72
CA ASP A 106 15.70 17.75 -11.71
C ASP A 106 16.02 17.25 -10.31
N ALA A 107 16.71 18.08 -9.51
CA ALA A 107 17.02 17.75 -8.13
C ALA A 107 15.76 17.66 -7.25
N ILE A 108 14.76 18.52 -7.47
CA ILE A 108 13.47 18.48 -6.78
C ILE A 108 12.72 17.20 -7.15
N GLU A 109 12.58 16.91 -8.45
CA GLU A 109 11.88 15.72 -8.95
C GLU A 109 12.53 14.43 -8.44
N LYS A 110 13.86 14.36 -8.43
CA LYS A 110 14.59 13.23 -7.85
C LYS A 110 14.25 13.02 -6.38
N LYS A 111 14.13 14.09 -5.59
CA LYS A 111 13.75 14.00 -4.18
C LYS A 111 12.27 13.63 -3.99
N GLN A 112 11.38 14.09 -4.86
CA GLN A 112 9.98 13.67 -4.88
C GLN A 112 9.84 12.17 -5.22
N ASN A 113 10.55 11.69 -6.23
CA ASN A 113 10.58 10.27 -6.61
C ASN A 113 11.14 9.40 -5.47
N LEU A 114 12.18 9.86 -4.76
CA LEU A 114 12.67 9.17 -3.56
C LEU A 114 11.64 9.16 -2.43
N ALA A 115 10.92 10.26 -2.20
CA ALA A 115 9.84 10.30 -1.20
C ALA A 115 8.73 9.29 -1.54
N MET A 116 8.33 9.20 -2.82
CA MET A 116 7.34 8.23 -3.29
C MET A 116 7.83 6.78 -3.18
N LEU A 117 9.12 6.52 -3.42
CA LEU A 117 9.71 5.21 -3.22
C LEU A 117 9.58 4.76 -1.75
N TRP A 118 9.96 5.61 -0.80
CA TRP A 118 9.78 5.33 0.64
C TRP A 118 8.31 5.16 1.01
N ASN A 119 7.42 5.94 0.40
CA ASN A 119 5.98 5.85 0.63
C ASN A 119 5.38 4.52 0.13
N ASN A 120 5.83 4.02 -1.02
CA ASN A 120 5.44 2.70 -1.54
C ASN A 120 5.97 1.57 -0.65
N MET A 121 7.19 1.71 -0.12
CA MET A 121 7.73 0.77 0.87
C MET A 121 6.92 0.78 2.16
N LEU A 122 6.52 1.96 2.66
CA LEU A 122 5.63 2.11 3.81
C LEU A 122 4.34 1.32 3.62
N MET A 123 3.71 1.45 2.44
CA MET A 123 2.47 0.74 2.12
C MET A 123 2.64 -0.78 2.20
N ILE A 124 3.63 -1.32 1.50
CA ILE A 124 3.89 -2.76 1.49
C ILE A 124 4.24 -3.26 2.90
N PHE A 125 5.05 -2.50 3.63
CA PHE A 125 5.48 -2.83 4.98
C PHE A 125 4.29 -2.94 5.94
N PHE A 126 3.38 -1.96 5.97
CA PHE A 126 2.27 -2.00 6.92
C PHE A 126 1.28 -3.13 6.60
N PHE A 127 1.05 -3.45 5.31
CA PHE A 127 0.18 -4.57 4.95
C PHE A 127 0.80 -5.91 5.34
N LEU A 128 2.10 -6.08 5.09
CA LEU A 128 2.83 -7.30 5.45
C LEU A 128 2.81 -7.52 6.97
N PHE A 129 3.20 -6.50 7.75
CA PHE A 129 3.29 -6.63 9.21
C PHE A 129 1.91 -6.73 9.86
N PHE A 130 0.87 -6.11 9.30
CA PHE A 130 -0.50 -6.38 9.73
C PHE A 130 -0.87 -7.85 9.58
N ALA A 131 -0.58 -8.46 8.42
CA ALA A 131 -0.83 -9.88 8.18
C ALA A 131 -0.02 -10.79 9.11
N LEU A 132 1.27 -10.47 9.35
CA LEU A 132 2.14 -11.22 10.26
C LEU A 132 1.64 -11.15 11.70
N VAL A 133 1.30 -9.96 12.20
CA VAL A 133 0.79 -9.78 13.56
C VAL A 133 -0.49 -10.57 13.75
N ILE A 134 -1.45 -10.50 12.81
CA ILE A 134 -2.69 -11.30 12.86
C ILE A 134 -2.41 -12.80 12.83
N GLY A 135 -1.47 -13.24 11.99
CA GLY A 135 -1.10 -14.65 11.87
C GLY A 135 -0.49 -15.20 13.16
N VAL A 136 0.35 -14.42 13.84
CA VAL A 136 1.03 -14.82 15.08
C VAL A 136 0.13 -14.64 16.30
N SER A 137 -0.64 -13.56 16.38
CA SER A 137 -1.56 -13.30 17.50
C SER A 137 -2.79 -14.21 17.45
N GLY A 138 -3.12 -14.73 16.26
CA GLY A 138 -4.15 -15.75 16.04
C GLY A 138 -5.55 -15.28 16.43
N ILE A 139 -6.29 -14.65 15.51
CA ILE A 139 -7.73 -14.33 15.68
C ILE A 139 -8.52 -15.52 16.23
N PHE A 140 -8.21 -16.71 15.73
CA PHE A 140 -8.92 -17.94 15.98
C PHE A 140 -8.56 -18.61 17.31
N GLU A 141 -7.30 -18.50 17.74
CA GLU A 141 -6.87 -19.05 19.04
C GLU A 141 -7.33 -18.14 20.18
N LEU A 142 -7.65 -16.88 19.92
CA LEU A 142 -8.14 -15.92 20.92
C LEU A 142 -9.38 -16.44 21.66
N ALA A 143 -10.33 -17.04 20.94
CA ALA A 143 -11.54 -17.63 21.52
C ALA A 143 -11.22 -18.82 22.44
N ARG A 144 -10.27 -19.66 22.03
CA ARG A 144 -9.79 -20.82 22.81
C ARG A 144 -8.92 -20.41 24.01
N THR A 145 -8.16 -19.32 23.88
CA THR A 145 -7.27 -18.81 24.92
C THR A 145 -8.07 -18.17 26.08
N ILE A 146 -9.27 -17.63 25.79
CA ILE A 146 -10.22 -17.19 26.81
C ILE A 146 -10.71 -18.38 27.65
N GLU A 147 -10.83 -19.58 27.06
CA GLU A 147 -11.25 -20.80 27.76
C GLU A 147 -10.12 -21.51 28.53
N THR A 148 -8.87 -21.47 28.06
CA THR A 148 -7.74 -22.27 28.61
C THR A 148 -6.98 -21.63 29.78
N GLY A 149 -7.22 -20.35 30.12
CA GLY A 149 -6.95 -19.84 31.46
C GLY A 149 -5.49 -19.53 31.86
N ILE A 150 -4.59 -19.18 30.94
CA ILE A 150 -3.31 -18.50 31.31
C ILE A 150 -3.46 -16.98 31.04
N PRO A 151 -3.84 -16.17 32.05
CA PRO A 151 -4.32 -14.80 31.84
C PRO A 151 -3.27 -13.82 31.30
N GLU A 152 -1.98 -14.00 31.60
CA GLU A 152 -0.94 -13.05 31.17
C GLU A 152 -0.54 -13.23 29.69
N LEU A 153 -0.37 -14.47 29.24
CA LEU A 153 0.03 -14.79 27.86
C LEU A 153 -1.11 -14.57 26.85
N SER A 154 -2.36 -14.70 27.29
CA SER A 154 -3.55 -14.40 26.49
C SER A 154 -3.75 -12.90 26.28
N MET A 155 -3.46 -12.09 27.31
CA MET A 155 -3.54 -10.63 27.25
C MET A 155 -2.61 -10.04 26.18
N PHE A 156 -1.38 -10.54 26.04
CA PHE A 156 -0.43 -10.07 25.03
C PHE A 156 -0.90 -10.31 23.59
N ARG A 157 -1.60 -11.42 23.32
CA ARG A 157 -2.19 -11.70 22.01
C ARG A 157 -3.36 -10.78 21.70
N ILE A 158 -4.21 -10.53 22.69
CA ILE A 158 -5.31 -9.54 22.60
C ILE A 158 -4.74 -8.16 22.27
N ILE A 159 -3.73 -7.70 23.01
CA ILE A 159 -3.08 -6.41 22.77
C ILE A 159 -2.46 -6.36 21.37
N ALA A 160 -1.75 -7.40 20.94
CA ALA A 160 -1.14 -7.47 19.60
C ALA A 160 -2.21 -7.34 18.49
N PHE A 161 -3.30 -8.09 18.62
CA PHE A 161 -4.41 -8.06 17.66
C PHE A 161 -5.10 -6.69 17.61
N PHE A 162 -5.61 -6.22 18.74
CA PHE A 162 -6.32 -4.94 18.80
C PHE A 162 -5.40 -3.75 18.52
N GLY A 163 -4.10 -3.84 18.81
CA GLY A 163 -3.12 -2.81 18.45
C GLY A 163 -2.78 -2.79 16.96
N SER A 164 -2.90 -3.92 16.26
CA SER A 164 -2.58 -3.99 14.82
C SER A 164 -3.56 -3.19 13.95
N VAL A 165 -4.84 -3.12 14.31
CA VAL A 165 -5.88 -2.43 13.54
C VAL A 165 -5.69 -0.91 13.53
N PRO A 166 -5.54 -0.20 14.67
CA PRO A 166 -5.20 1.22 14.70
C PRO A 166 -3.87 1.51 13.99
N THR A 167 -2.88 0.60 14.11
CA THR A 167 -1.59 0.77 13.42
C THR A 167 -1.76 0.71 11.91
N LEU A 168 -2.61 -0.19 11.39
CA LEU A 168 -2.96 -0.25 9.96
C LEU A 168 -3.64 1.04 9.50
N LEU A 169 -4.65 1.51 10.23
CA LEU A 169 -5.36 2.74 9.90
C LEU A 169 -4.41 3.94 9.90
N MET A 170 -3.50 4.01 10.89
CA MET A 170 -2.47 5.03 10.92
C MET A 170 -1.54 4.93 9.72
N GLY A 171 -1.05 3.73 9.37
CA GLY A 171 -0.23 3.50 8.19
C GLY A 171 -0.88 4.00 6.89
N VAL A 172 -2.17 3.71 6.70
CA VAL A 172 -2.95 4.20 5.56
C VAL A 172 -3.04 5.73 5.55
N ILE A 173 -3.32 6.36 6.69
CA ILE A 173 -3.38 7.83 6.80
C ILE A 173 -2.02 8.45 6.47
N LEU A 174 -0.92 7.92 7.03
CA LEU A 174 0.44 8.42 6.76
C LEU A 174 0.79 8.31 5.27
N TYR A 175 0.46 7.17 4.65
CA TYR A 175 0.64 6.96 3.22
C TYR A 175 -0.10 8.00 2.37
N ILE A 176 -1.36 8.26 2.70
CA ILE A 176 -2.19 9.27 2.02
C ILE A 176 -1.61 10.68 2.21
N VAL A 177 -1.15 11.01 3.42
CA VAL A 177 -0.55 12.33 3.73
C VAL A 177 0.69 12.59 2.88
N ILE A 178 1.60 11.60 2.74
CA ILE A 178 2.79 11.75 1.90
C ILE A 178 2.42 11.91 0.44
N ASN A 179 1.52 11.06 -0.09
CA ASN A 179 1.05 11.19 -1.47
C ASN A 179 0.50 12.61 -1.71
N LYS A 180 -0.42 13.08 -0.85
CA LYS A 180 -0.97 14.43 -0.96
C LYS A 180 0.12 15.50 -0.93
N CYS A 181 1.07 15.41 -0.01
CA CYS A 181 2.17 16.37 0.09
C CYS A 181 3.03 16.42 -1.19
N VAL A 182 3.40 15.27 -1.74
CA VAL A 182 4.21 15.19 -2.95
C VAL A 182 3.44 15.72 -4.15
N PHE A 183 2.19 15.28 -4.35
CA PHE A 183 1.37 15.71 -5.48
C PHE A 183 0.98 17.20 -5.39
N ASP A 184 0.68 17.72 -4.20
CA ASP A 184 0.39 19.15 -4.03
C ASP A 184 1.65 20.01 -4.29
N LEU A 185 2.85 19.52 -3.97
CA LEU A 185 4.09 20.19 -4.35
C LEU A 185 4.30 20.16 -5.86
N GLN A 186 4.03 19.02 -6.51
CA GLN A 186 4.19 18.87 -7.95
C GLN A 186 3.21 19.76 -8.73
N LYS A 187 1.95 19.90 -8.29
CA LYS A 187 0.99 20.86 -8.86
C LYS A 187 1.40 22.32 -8.69
N LYS A 188 2.14 22.65 -7.62
CA LYS A 188 2.65 24.01 -7.40
C LYS A 188 3.79 24.35 -8.35
N LEU A 189 4.65 23.38 -8.63
CA LEU A 189 5.76 23.52 -9.57
C LEU A 189 5.28 23.50 -11.02
N ASN A 190 4.28 22.66 -11.30
CA ASN A 190 3.74 22.37 -12.62
C ASN A 190 2.20 22.59 -12.61
N PRO A 191 1.74 23.85 -12.83
CA PRO A 191 0.33 24.21 -12.71
C PRO A 191 -0.60 23.60 -13.78
N GLU A 192 -0.04 22.98 -14.82
CA GLU A 192 -0.74 22.21 -15.85
C GLU A 192 -1.22 20.83 -15.35
N LYS A 193 -0.64 20.31 -14.25
CA LYS A 193 -1.01 19.01 -13.67
C LYS A 193 -2.39 19.03 -13.01
N GLN A 194 -3.19 18.01 -13.28
CA GLN A 194 -4.57 17.90 -12.77
C GLN A 194 -4.82 16.58 -12.02
N GLY A 195 -5.85 16.57 -11.16
CA GLY A 195 -6.31 15.38 -10.43
C GLY A 195 -6.19 15.50 -8.91
N SER A 196 -7.14 14.94 -8.15
CA SER A 196 -7.06 14.85 -6.69
C SER A 196 -6.57 13.46 -6.28
N VAL A 197 -5.68 13.37 -5.29
CA VAL A 197 -5.16 12.08 -4.77
C VAL A 197 -6.27 11.20 -4.21
N TYR A 198 -7.39 11.79 -3.82
CA TYR A 198 -8.55 11.08 -3.31
C TYR A 198 -9.48 10.57 -4.42
N ASP A 199 -9.24 10.95 -5.67
CA ASP A 199 -10.08 10.55 -6.80
C ASP A 199 -9.66 9.18 -7.36
N PHE A 200 -10.61 8.28 -7.56
CA PHE A 200 -10.35 6.95 -8.12
C PHE A 200 -9.87 6.98 -9.57
N GLN A 201 -10.10 8.10 -10.26
CA GLN A 201 -9.61 8.33 -11.62
C GLN A 201 -8.35 9.20 -11.64
N PHE A 202 -7.70 9.38 -10.50
CA PHE A 202 -6.48 10.18 -10.40
C PHE A 202 -5.45 9.79 -11.45
N ASP A 203 -5.13 8.50 -11.58
CA ASP A 203 -4.11 8.02 -12.51
C ASP A 203 -4.41 8.42 -13.97
N LYS A 204 -5.68 8.32 -14.39
CA LYS A 204 -6.12 8.71 -15.74
C LYS A 204 -6.02 10.21 -15.94
N LYS A 205 -6.53 11.00 -15.00
CA LYS A 205 -6.49 12.47 -15.07
C LYS A 205 -5.05 12.99 -15.02
N TRP A 206 -4.20 12.33 -14.23
CA TRP A 206 -2.79 12.62 -14.12
C TRP A 206 -2.07 12.32 -15.44
N GLU A 207 -2.28 11.13 -16.00
CA GLU A 207 -1.77 10.72 -17.30
C GLU A 207 -2.21 11.69 -18.41
N GLU A 208 -3.49 12.07 -18.48
CA GLU A 208 -3.99 13.01 -19.48
C GLU A 208 -3.29 14.37 -19.41
N SER A 209 -2.94 14.85 -18.21
CA SER A 209 -2.20 16.09 -17.98
C SER A 209 -0.68 16.02 -18.24
N CYS A 210 -0.15 14.84 -18.59
CA CYS A 210 1.25 14.69 -18.96
C CYS A 210 1.50 15.02 -20.42
N ASP A 211 2.65 15.65 -20.69
CA ASP A 211 3.17 15.81 -22.05
C ASP A 211 3.59 14.44 -22.64
N GLU A 212 3.95 14.43 -23.92
CA GLU A 212 4.32 13.20 -24.63
C GLU A 212 5.60 12.55 -24.07
N ALA A 213 6.59 13.35 -23.65
CA ALA A 213 7.84 12.85 -23.12
C ALA A 213 7.65 12.15 -21.76
N GLN A 214 6.86 12.76 -20.87
CA GLN A 214 6.48 12.23 -19.57
C GLN A 214 5.63 10.96 -19.71
N LYS A 215 4.67 10.94 -20.65
CA LYS A 215 3.90 9.72 -20.97
C LYS A 215 4.82 8.60 -21.45
N GLN A 216 5.77 8.91 -22.33
CA GLN A 216 6.73 7.93 -22.83
C GLN A 216 7.62 7.38 -21.70
N MET A 217 8.09 8.23 -20.79
CA MET A 217 8.85 7.82 -19.61
C MET A 217 8.03 6.90 -18.71
N MET A 218 6.78 7.27 -18.40
CA MET A 218 5.86 6.48 -17.60
C MET A 218 5.61 5.09 -18.22
N TYR A 219 5.36 5.01 -19.53
CA TYR A 219 5.15 3.73 -20.20
C TYR A 219 6.41 2.86 -20.27
N LYS A 220 7.60 3.45 -20.50
CA LYS A 220 8.87 2.71 -20.46
C LYS A 220 9.15 2.16 -19.06
N ALA A 221 8.94 2.97 -18.03
CA ALA A 221 9.06 2.55 -16.64
C ALA A 221 8.04 1.45 -16.30
N GLY A 222 6.79 1.60 -16.73
CA GLY A 222 5.72 0.62 -16.57
C GLY A 222 6.03 -0.72 -17.23
N TYR A 223 6.57 -0.72 -18.46
CA TYR A 223 7.01 -1.96 -19.13
C TYR A 223 8.18 -2.63 -18.41
N LYS A 224 9.15 -1.85 -17.92
CA LYS A 224 10.26 -2.38 -17.12
C LYS A 224 9.75 -2.99 -15.81
N ALA A 225 8.78 -2.35 -15.15
CA ALA A 225 8.13 -2.87 -13.95
C ALA A 225 7.32 -4.15 -14.25
N PHE A 226 6.59 -4.20 -15.36
CA PHE A 226 5.90 -5.42 -15.82
C PHE A 226 6.85 -6.59 -16.03
N ARG A 227 8.00 -6.36 -16.69
CA ARG A 227 9.03 -7.40 -16.87
C ARG A 227 9.61 -7.87 -15.53
N ALA A 228 9.93 -6.94 -14.64
CA ALA A 228 10.40 -7.27 -13.30
C ALA A 228 9.34 -8.05 -12.50
N GLY A 229 8.06 -7.67 -12.62
CA GLY A 229 6.93 -8.36 -12.01
C GLY A 229 6.77 -9.79 -12.50
N ASN A 230 6.93 -10.05 -13.80
CA ASN A 230 6.92 -11.41 -14.35
C ASN A 230 8.08 -12.25 -13.81
N MET A 231 9.29 -11.70 -13.76
CA MET A 231 10.45 -12.39 -13.18
C MET A 231 10.25 -12.68 -11.69
N ALA A 232 9.69 -11.73 -10.94
CA ALA A 232 9.36 -11.91 -9.53
C ALA A 232 8.29 -13.00 -9.34
N CYS A 233 7.23 -13.00 -10.14
CA CYS A 233 6.20 -14.05 -10.09
C CYS A 233 6.81 -15.44 -10.33
N LEU A 234 7.67 -15.58 -11.34
CA LEU A 234 8.36 -16.83 -11.61
C LEU A 234 9.28 -17.26 -10.45
N GLY A 235 10.04 -16.32 -9.87
CA GLY A 235 10.88 -16.58 -8.70
C GLY A 235 10.08 -17.02 -7.48
N PHE A 236 9.01 -16.30 -7.14
CA PHE A 236 8.14 -16.65 -6.02
C PHE A 236 7.36 -17.94 -6.26
N TRP A 237 6.99 -18.23 -7.51
CA TRP A 237 6.37 -19.50 -7.87
C TRP A 237 7.32 -20.66 -7.60
N LEU A 238 8.59 -20.56 -8.01
CA LEU A 238 9.61 -21.58 -7.69
C LEU A 238 9.77 -21.74 -6.18
N ILE A 239 9.95 -20.65 -5.44
CA ILE A 239 10.06 -20.66 -3.97
C ILE A 239 8.83 -21.34 -3.34
N SER A 240 7.63 -21.09 -3.87
CA SER A 240 6.40 -21.68 -3.34
C SER A 240 6.28 -23.17 -3.64
N ILE A 241 6.79 -23.64 -4.78
CA ILE A 241 6.89 -25.07 -5.10
C ILE A 241 7.89 -25.76 -4.15
N PHE A 242 9.05 -25.14 -3.89
CA PHE A 242 9.99 -25.63 -2.87
C PHE A 242 9.32 -25.64 -1.47
N GLY A 243 8.59 -24.59 -1.13
CA GLY A 243 7.74 -24.50 0.08
C GLY A 243 6.78 -25.68 0.19
N LEU A 244 6.07 -25.98 -0.89
CA LEU A 244 5.09 -27.07 -0.96
C LEU A 244 5.75 -28.44 -0.75
N ILE A 245 6.88 -28.70 -1.41
CA ILE A 245 7.56 -30.00 -1.37
C ILE A 245 8.28 -30.24 -0.04
N PHE A 246 9.03 -29.25 0.43
CA PHE A 246 9.95 -29.42 1.58
C PHE A 246 9.34 -29.01 2.92
N PHE A 247 8.43 -28.03 2.93
CA PHE A 247 7.91 -27.41 4.15
C PHE A 247 6.40 -27.62 4.33
N GLN A 248 5.75 -28.38 3.44
CA GLN A 248 4.32 -28.67 3.48
C GLN A 248 3.44 -27.41 3.63
N THR A 249 3.85 -26.28 3.05
CA THR A 249 3.15 -24.98 3.16
C THR A 249 1.74 -24.98 2.54
N GLY A 250 1.38 -26.05 1.82
CA GLY A 250 0.13 -26.17 1.08
C GLY A 250 0.19 -25.50 -0.30
N VAL A 251 -0.82 -25.79 -1.12
CA VAL A 251 -0.89 -25.32 -2.53
C VAL A 251 -1.31 -23.84 -2.65
N PHE A 252 -1.87 -23.27 -1.58
CA PHE A 252 -2.47 -21.94 -1.59
C PHE A 252 -1.51 -20.81 -2.05
N PRO A 253 -0.25 -20.71 -1.58
CA PRO A 253 0.69 -19.71 -2.06
C PRO A 253 0.93 -19.79 -3.58
N VAL A 254 0.99 -21.00 -4.14
CA VAL A 254 1.17 -21.24 -5.58
C VAL A 254 -0.01 -20.68 -6.37
N VAL A 255 -1.24 -20.95 -5.91
CA VAL A 255 -2.48 -20.46 -6.54
C VAL A 255 -2.52 -18.93 -6.53
N CYS A 256 -2.21 -18.29 -5.40
CA CYS A 256 -2.19 -16.82 -5.30
C CYS A 256 -1.20 -16.18 -6.27
N ILE A 257 0.01 -16.72 -6.38
CA ILE A 257 1.04 -16.20 -7.30
C ILE A 257 0.59 -16.38 -8.75
N CYS A 258 0.07 -17.56 -9.12
CA CYS A 258 -0.46 -17.80 -10.46
C CYS A 258 -1.60 -16.86 -10.82
N ALA A 259 -2.52 -16.56 -9.88
CA ALA A 259 -3.63 -15.64 -10.11
C ALA A 259 -3.13 -14.21 -10.38
N ILE A 260 -2.17 -13.71 -9.59
CA ILE A 260 -1.54 -12.40 -9.80
C ILE A 260 -0.81 -12.39 -11.16
N TRP A 261 -0.04 -13.44 -11.44
CA TRP A 261 0.73 -13.54 -12.67
C TRP A 261 -0.16 -13.58 -13.92
N LEU A 262 -1.27 -14.30 -13.84
CA LEU A 262 -2.29 -14.34 -14.89
C LEU A 262 -2.95 -12.96 -15.07
N ALA A 263 -3.34 -12.29 -13.99
CA ALA A 263 -3.93 -10.96 -14.04
C ALA A 263 -2.99 -9.95 -14.71
N LEU A 264 -1.69 -9.98 -14.38
CA LEU A 264 -0.66 -9.15 -15.02
C LEU A 264 -0.60 -9.40 -16.53
N ASN A 265 -0.50 -10.67 -16.95
CA ASN A 265 -0.37 -11.02 -18.38
C ASN A 265 -1.64 -10.73 -19.18
N ILE A 266 -2.83 -11.03 -18.65
CA ILE A 266 -4.10 -10.70 -19.30
C ILE A 266 -4.23 -9.19 -19.47
N SER A 267 -3.89 -8.40 -18.44
CA SER A 267 -4.01 -6.95 -18.48
C SER A 267 -3.09 -6.36 -19.56
N TYR A 268 -1.84 -6.80 -19.59
CA TYR A 268 -0.87 -6.37 -20.62
C TYR A 268 -1.35 -6.73 -22.03
N SER A 269 -1.71 -8.00 -22.27
CA SER A 269 -2.17 -8.46 -23.57
C SER A 269 -3.43 -7.75 -24.04
N ARG A 270 -4.40 -7.50 -23.15
CA ARG A 270 -5.59 -6.71 -23.47
C ARG A 270 -5.25 -5.28 -23.87
N SER A 271 -4.34 -4.62 -23.14
CA SER A 271 -3.90 -3.26 -23.48
C SER A 271 -3.18 -3.20 -24.83
N VAL A 272 -2.40 -4.21 -25.19
CA VAL A 272 -1.75 -4.31 -26.52
C VAL A 272 -2.80 -4.44 -27.62
N ILE A 273 -3.71 -5.41 -27.50
CA ILE A 273 -4.77 -5.66 -28.49
C ILE A 273 -5.64 -4.40 -28.71
N GLN A 274 -5.99 -3.70 -27.62
CA GLN A 274 -6.77 -2.47 -27.73
C GLN A 274 -6.02 -1.39 -28.53
N ARG A 275 -4.72 -1.21 -28.28
CA ARG A 275 -3.91 -0.21 -28.98
C ARG A 275 -3.66 -0.57 -30.44
N GLU A 276 -3.60 -1.85 -30.79
CA GLU A 276 -3.50 -2.29 -32.19
C GLU A 276 -4.77 -2.01 -33.01
N ARG A 277 -5.95 -2.11 -32.40
CA ARG A 277 -7.23 -1.79 -33.07
C ARG A 277 -7.44 -0.30 -33.37
N HIS A 278 -6.67 0.57 -32.71
CA HIS A 278 -6.73 2.02 -32.86
C HIS A 278 -5.56 2.59 -33.68
N LYS A 279 -4.73 1.73 -34.28
CA LYS A 279 -3.75 2.10 -35.32
C LYS A 279 -4.40 2.00 -36.70
#